data_AF-H2ZN00-F1
#
_entry.id   AF-H2ZN00-F1
#
_cell.length_a   1.000
_cell.length_b   1.000
_cell.length_c   1.000
_cell.angle_alpha   90.00
_cell.angle_beta   90.00
_cell.angle_gamma   90.00
#
_symmetry.space_group_name_H-M   'P 1'
#
loop_
_entity.id
_entity.type
_entity.pdbx_description
1 polymer ?
#
loop_
_entity_poly.entity_id
_entity_poly.type
_entity_poly.pdbx_seq_one_letter_code
_entity_poly.pdbx_strand_id
1 'polypeptide(L)'
;MRFSVCLEVFLLFYISFFGVRCWKLSSDNTETISQSIKSIRDEVLGVSKFQALIKDVAKLESISFDSQATAVKVARSISAKFKNRATAVLRLQKEVADGFTAQKWSQWQKCCKIPNPGPSDPKIDPQALCSIESSTATESHKTPNENFLKVAQENKDRYPGLKWQYFGSEHGVFTHYPASYISSCNTTYDNRFRPWYVQASTPKPKDVIIAIDKSGSMLTNNRIGAAV
;
A
#
# COMPACT_ATOMS: atom_id res chain seq x y z
N MET A 1 -28.28 4.77 -34.16
CA MET A 1 -28.73 3.38 -33.93
C MET A 1 -30.01 3.42 -33.12
N ARG A 2 -31.17 3.19 -33.75
CA ARG A 2 -32.44 3.02 -33.05
C ARG A 2 -32.55 1.55 -32.67
N PHE A 3 -32.52 1.23 -31.38
CA PHE A 3 -32.86 -0.10 -30.90
C PHE A 3 -34.38 -0.28 -31.05
N SER A 4 -34.79 -1.06 -32.06
CA SER A 4 -36.17 -1.58 -32.15
C SER A 4 -36.19 -2.95 -31.51
N VAL A 5 -36.90 -3.09 -30.40
CA VAL A 5 -37.27 -4.41 -29.86
C VAL A 5 -38.66 -4.71 -30.43
N CYS A 6 -38.73 -5.53 -31.47
CA CYS A 6 -39.97 -6.13 -31.98
C CYS A 6 -40.00 -7.59 -31.51
N LEU A 7 -40.97 -7.93 -30.66
CA LEU A 7 -41.24 -9.29 -30.23
C LEU A 7 -42.23 -9.90 -31.23
N GLU A 8 -41.76 -10.86 -32.05
CA GLU A 8 -42.61 -11.59 -33.01
C GLU A 8 -43.41 -12.69 -32.32
N VAL A 9 -44.72 -12.75 -32.60
CA VAL A 9 -45.52 -13.98 -32.47
C VAL A 9 -46.22 -14.22 -33.80
N PHE A 10 -45.71 -15.20 -34.54
CA PHE A 10 -46.25 -15.70 -35.80
C PHE A 10 -47.43 -16.65 -35.53
N LEU A 11 -48.59 -16.39 -36.13
CA LEU A 11 -49.56 -17.45 -36.45
C LEU A 11 -50.32 -17.07 -37.73
N LEU A 12 -50.07 -17.89 -38.75
CA LEU A 12 -50.66 -17.86 -40.08
C LEU A 12 -52.17 -18.16 -39.99
N PHE A 13 -53.01 -17.36 -40.65
CA PHE A 13 -54.07 -17.81 -41.57
C PHE A 13 -54.99 -16.63 -41.95
N TYR A 14 -55.22 -16.52 -43.26
CA TYR A 14 -56.26 -15.75 -43.96
C TYR A 14 -56.15 -14.22 -44.13
N ILE A 15 -56.36 -13.87 -45.39
CA ILE A 15 -56.34 -12.56 -46.03
C ILE A 15 -57.29 -11.58 -45.31
N SER A 16 -56.73 -10.59 -44.62
CA SER A 16 -57.20 -9.19 -44.59
C SER A 16 -56.23 -8.33 -43.76
N PHE A 17 -55.92 -7.13 -44.26
CA PHE A 17 -55.03 -6.14 -43.67
C PHE A 17 -55.28 -5.94 -42.15
N PHE A 18 -54.40 -6.47 -41.30
CA PHE A 18 -54.29 -6.04 -39.90
C PHE A 18 -52.96 -5.33 -39.68
N GLY A 19 -53.03 -4.00 -39.69
CA GLY A 19 -51.91 -3.13 -39.37
C GLY A 19 -51.46 -3.33 -37.92
N VAL A 20 -50.16 -3.52 -37.73
CA VAL A 20 -49.50 -3.50 -36.42
C VAL A 20 -49.75 -2.15 -35.77
N ARG A 21 -50.64 -2.08 -34.77
CA ARG A 21 -50.80 -0.90 -33.92
C ARG A 21 -49.59 -0.80 -32.99
N CYS A 22 -48.52 -0.22 -33.50
CA CYS A 22 -47.48 0.37 -32.67
C CYS A 22 -48.12 1.56 -31.96
N TRP A 23 -48.28 1.50 -30.63
CA TRP A 23 -48.71 2.66 -29.85
C TRP A 23 -47.64 3.75 -30.00
N LYS A 24 -47.88 4.69 -30.91
CA LYS A 24 -47.13 5.94 -30.98
C LYS A 24 -47.35 6.65 -29.65
N LEU A 25 -46.32 6.68 -28.81
CA LEU A 25 -46.22 7.70 -27.76
C LEU A 25 -46.42 9.05 -28.48
N SER A 26 -47.41 9.83 -28.04
CA SER A 26 -47.80 11.08 -28.71
C SER A 26 -46.57 11.96 -28.93
N SER A 27 -46.29 12.30 -30.20
CA SER A 27 -45.12 13.09 -30.60
C SER A 27 -45.06 14.43 -29.89
N ASP A 28 -46.21 14.99 -29.57
CA ASP A 28 -46.33 16.32 -28.97
C ASP A 28 -45.74 16.34 -27.55
N ASN A 29 -46.02 15.31 -26.75
CA ASN A 29 -45.48 15.20 -25.39
C ASN A 29 -43.95 15.01 -25.40
N THR A 30 -43.41 14.32 -26.41
CA THR A 30 -41.96 14.14 -26.55
C THR A 30 -41.24 15.42 -26.97
N GLU A 31 -41.89 16.28 -27.77
CA GLU A 31 -41.33 17.58 -28.13
C GLU A 31 -41.33 18.54 -26.95
N THR A 32 -42.41 18.59 -26.17
CA THR A 32 -42.49 19.43 -24.96
C THR A 32 -41.42 19.05 -23.94
N ILE A 33 -41.27 17.76 -23.65
CA ILE A 33 -40.23 17.29 -22.72
C ILE A 33 -38.84 17.61 -23.26
N SER A 34 -38.60 17.45 -24.57
CA SER A 34 -37.31 17.79 -25.19
C SER A 34 -36.99 19.28 -25.04
N GLN A 35 -37.99 20.16 -25.19
CA GLN A 35 -37.82 21.60 -24.99
C GLN A 35 -37.54 21.97 -23.53
N SER A 36 -38.25 21.36 -22.58
CA SER A 36 -38.00 21.58 -21.14
C SER A 36 -36.59 21.15 -20.73
N ILE A 37 -36.13 19.99 -21.22
CA ILE A 37 -34.76 19.51 -20.95
C ILE A 37 -33.71 20.44 -21.57
N LYS A 38 -33.97 20.99 -22.76
CA LYS A 38 -33.08 21.98 -23.38
C LYS A 38 -32.99 23.27 -22.55
N SER A 39 -34.13 23.79 -22.07
CA SER A 39 -34.16 24.96 -21.17
C SER A 39 -33.37 24.68 -19.88
N ILE A 40 -33.58 23.53 -19.23
CA ILE A 40 -32.81 23.17 -18.02
C ILE A 40 -31.30 23.09 -18.32
N ARG A 41 -30.91 22.45 -19.44
CA ARG A 41 -29.50 22.32 -19.85
C ARG A 41 -28.84 23.69 -20.07
N ASP A 42 -29.52 24.60 -20.75
CA ASP A 42 -28.92 25.84 -21.23
C ASP A 42 -29.11 27.03 -20.28
N GLU A 43 -30.25 27.11 -19.60
CA GLU A 43 -30.63 28.23 -18.71
C GLU A 43 -30.30 27.94 -17.24
N VAL A 44 -30.57 26.72 -16.75
CA VAL A 44 -30.32 26.37 -15.33
C VAL A 44 -28.89 25.87 -15.14
N LEU A 45 -28.46 24.92 -15.96
CA LEU A 45 -27.13 24.31 -15.84
C LEU A 45 -26.06 25.08 -16.61
N GLY A 46 -26.45 25.97 -17.53
CA GLY A 46 -25.51 26.81 -18.28
C GLY A 46 -24.50 26.02 -19.12
N VAL A 47 -24.80 24.78 -19.50
CA VAL A 47 -23.84 23.86 -20.16
C VAL A 47 -23.28 24.49 -21.43
N SER A 48 -24.13 25.19 -22.20
CA SER A 48 -23.72 25.88 -23.42
C SER A 48 -22.74 27.04 -23.15
N LYS A 49 -22.92 27.79 -22.05
CA LYS A 49 -21.97 28.83 -21.62
C LYS A 49 -20.64 28.22 -21.16
N PHE A 50 -20.69 27.15 -20.38
CA PHE A 50 -19.51 26.44 -19.91
C PHE A 50 -18.72 25.81 -21.08
N GLN A 51 -19.43 25.22 -22.05
CA GLN A 51 -18.82 24.66 -23.25
C GLN A 51 -18.19 25.75 -24.14
N ALA A 52 -18.81 26.94 -24.22
CA ALA A 52 -18.22 28.09 -24.92
C ALA A 52 -16.94 28.55 -24.22
N LEU A 53 -16.94 28.65 -22.89
CA LEU A 53 -15.74 28.97 -22.11
C LEU A 53 -14.63 27.93 -22.33
N ILE A 54 -14.94 26.63 -22.32
CA ILE A 54 -13.96 25.56 -22.61
C ILE A 54 -13.41 25.67 -24.03
N LYS A 55 -14.25 25.97 -25.02
CA LYS A 55 -13.83 26.14 -26.42
C LYS A 55 -12.96 27.37 -26.63
N ASP A 56 -13.24 28.46 -25.91
CA ASP A 56 -12.41 29.67 -25.91
C ASP A 56 -11.07 29.45 -25.19
N VAL A 57 -10.96 28.43 -24.32
CA VAL A 57 -9.68 27.94 -23.82
C VAL A 57 -8.92 27.09 -24.86
N ALA A 58 -9.03 27.44 -26.14
CA ALA A 58 -8.20 26.94 -27.26
C ALA A 58 -6.68 27.20 -27.10
N LYS A 59 -6.28 27.85 -25.99
CA LYS A 59 -4.89 27.94 -25.51
C LYS A 59 -4.45 26.73 -24.68
N LEU A 60 -5.34 25.81 -24.35
CA LEU A 60 -4.95 24.55 -23.72
C LEU A 60 -4.48 23.59 -24.80
N GLU A 61 -3.18 23.31 -24.77
CA GLU A 61 -2.56 22.30 -25.59
C GLU A 61 -3.21 20.94 -25.29
N SER A 62 -3.85 20.35 -26.29
CA SER A 62 -4.37 18.99 -26.16
C SER A 62 -3.19 18.03 -26.13
N ILE A 63 -2.72 17.69 -24.93
CA ILE A 63 -1.66 16.70 -24.75
C ILE A 63 -2.28 15.33 -25.06
N SER A 64 -1.91 14.74 -26.20
CA SER A 64 -2.26 13.36 -26.50
C SER A 64 -1.57 12.44 -25.48
N PHE A 65 -2.34 11.70 -24.70
CA PHE A 65 -1.80 10.76 -23.73
C PHE A 65 -1.42 9.44 -24.41
N ASP A 66 -0.13 9.24 -24.64
CA ASP A 66 0.40 7.94 -25.05
C ASP A 66 0.45 7.01 -23.84
N SER A 67 -0.52 6.10 -23.78
CA SER A 67 -0.65 5.11 -22.72
C SER A 67 0.55 4.15 -22.66
N GLN A 68 1.12 3.77 -23.81
CA GLN A 68 2.20 2.80 -23.90
C GLN A 68 3.53 3.43 -23.46
N ALA A 69 3.86 4.62 -23.97
CA ALA A 69 5.07 5.34 -23.56
C ALA A 69 5.02 5.70 -22.07
N THR A 70 3.84 6.08 -21.56
CA THR A 70 3.65 6.37 -20.13
C THR A 70 3.82 5.11 -19.28
N ALA A 71 3.23 3.99 -19.68
CA ALA A 71 3.39 2.72 -18.97
C ALA A 71 4.87 2.30 -18.86
N VAL A 72 5.62 2.41 -19.96
CA VAL A 72 7.07 2.13 -19.97
C VAL A 72 7.85 3.09 -19.06
N LYS A 73 7.51 4.39 -19.08
CA LYS A 73 8.14 5.39 -18.19
C LYS A 73 7.88 5.09 -16.73
N VAL A 74 6.64 4.73 -16.37
CA VAL A 74 6.26 4.37 -14.99
C VAL A 74 6.96 3.09 -14.57
N ALA A 75 6.96 2.05 -15.40
CA ALA A 75 7.65 0.79 -15.12
C ALA A 75 9.15 1.00 -14.88
N ARG A 76 9.80 1.84 -15.70
CA ARG A 76 11.22 2.19 -15.52
C ARG A 76 11.46 2.96 -14.21
N SER A 77 10.59 3.91 -13.87
CA SER A 77 10.67 4.68 -12.63
C SER A 77 10.50 3.79 -11.39
N ILE A 78 9.51 2.89 -11.41
CA ILE A 78 9.27 1.92 -10.34
C ILE A 78 10.48 0.99 -10.18
N SER A 79 10.98 0.43 -11.29
CA SER A 79 12.15 -0.45 -11.28
C SER A 79 13.38 0.24 -10.72
N ALA A 80 13.63 1.50 -11.10
CA ALA A 80 14.74 2.29 -10.56
C ALA A 80 14.57 2.54 -9.05
N LYS A 81 13.35 2.85 -8.58
CA LYS A 81 13.07 3.01 -7.15
C LYS A 81 13.37 1.73 -6.37
N PHE A 82 12.95 0.56 -6.86
CA PHE A 82 13.24 -0.72 -6.21
C PHE A 82 14.73 -1.04 -6.20
N LYS A 83 15.44 -0.82 -7.31
CA LYS A 83 16.90 -1.01 -7.38
C LYS A 83 17.63 -0.15 -6.34
N ASN A 84 17.25 1.12 -6.20
CA ASN A 84 17.85 2.02 -5.22
C ASN A 84 17.61 1.54 -3.77
N ARG A 85 16.43 0.97 -3.47
CA ARG A 85 16.14 0.39 -2.15
C ARG A 85 16.90 -0.90 -1.91
N ALA A 86 17.02 -1.77 -2.91
CA ALA A 86 17.82 -2.97 -2.81
C ALA A 86 19.29 -2.62 -2.52
N THR A 87 19.87 -1.66 -3.24
CA THR A 87 21.25 -1.19 -2.97
C THR A 87 21.40 -0.63 -1.57
N ALA A 88 20.45 0.17 -1.07
CA ALA A 88 20.51 0.70 0.29
C ALA A 88 20.52 -0.41 1.35
N VAL A 89 19.70 -1.46 1.18
CA VAL A 89 19.65 -2.62 2.07
C VAL A 89 20.94 -3.43 2.01
N LEU A 90 21.50 -3.67 0.81
CA LEU A 90 22.76 -4.40 0.66
C LEU A 90 23.93 -3.69 1.35
N ARG A 91 23.97 -2.36 1.32
CA ARG A 91 24.97 -1.58 2.06
C ARG A 91 24.86 -1.79 3.57
N LEU A 92 23.64 -1.74 4.11
CA LEU A 92 23.40 -1.99 5.53
C LEU A 92 23.74 -3.44 5.92
N GLN A 93 23.35 -4.40 5.06
CA GLN A 93 23.64 -5.82 5.27
C GLN A 93 25.15 -6.06 5.41
N LYS A 94 25.97 -5.41 4.57
CA LYS A 94 27.41 -5.53 4.64
C LYS A 94 27.96 -5.10 6.01
N GLU A 95 27.58 -3.91 6.49
CA GLU A 95 28.06 -3.41 7.79
C GLU A 95 27.62 -4.30 8.95
N VAL A 96 26.40 -4.84 8.87
CA VAL A 96 25.90 -5.81 9.85
C VAL A 96 26.73 -7.09 9.78
N ALA A 97 26.94 -7.68 8.59
CA ALA A 97 27.71 -8.91 8.45
C ALA A 97 29.16 -8.77 8.96
N ASP A 98 29.81 -7.65 8.63
CA ASP A 98 31.17 -7.34 9.08
C ASP A 98 31.21 -7.14 10.61
N GLY A 99 30.23 -6.43 11.17
CA GLY A 99 30.10 -6.24 12.61
C GLY A 99 29.86 -7.53 13.38
N PHE A 100 29.01 -8.41 12.86
CA PHE A 100 28.71 -9.72 13.45
C PHE A 100 29.92 -10.66 13.40
N THR A 101 30.65 -10.67 12.29
CA THR A 101 31.88 -11.47 12.14
C THR A 101 32.98 -10.99 13.09
N ALA A 102 33.11 -9.68 13.26
CA ALA A 102 34.07 -9.08 14.19
C ALA A 102 33.60 -9.07 15.65
N GLN A 103 32.38 -9.53 15.94
CA GLN A 103 31.72 -9.46 17.26
C GLN A 103 31.71 -8.05 17.87
N LYS A 104 31.57 -7.03 17.01
CA LYS A 104 31.53 -5.62 17.42
C LYS A 104 30.09 -5.14 17.54
N TRP A 105 29.67 -4.91 18.77
CA TRP A 105 28.32 -4.46 19.12
C TRP A 105 28.34 -3.05 19.68
N SER A 106 27.33 -2.25 19.36
CA SER A 106 27.18 -0.89 19.88
C SER A 106 25.88 -0.76 20.66
N GLN A 107 25.94 -0.21 21.87
CA GLN A 107 24.73 0.01 22.66
C GLN A 107 23.98 1.25 22.17
N TRP A 108 22.75 1.03 21.72
CA TRP A 108 21.86 2.09 21.25
C TRP A 108 20.86 2.49 22.30
N GLN A 109 20.39 3.74 22.23
CA GLN A 109 19.36 4.22 23.14
C GLN A 109 18.04 3.48 22.93
N LYS A 110 17.29 3.27 24.02
CA LYS A 110 15.96 2.68 23.93
C LYS A 110 15.00 3.68 23.30
N CYS A 111 14.14 3.23 22.39
CA CYS A 111 13.20 4.11 21.68
C CYS A 111 12.23 4.87 22.60
N CYS A 112 12.07 4.47 23.86
CA CYS A 112 11.28 5.20 24.85
C CYS A 112 11.97 6.44 25.42
N LYS A 113 13.25 6.64 25.14
CA LYS A 113 14.05 7.80 25.55
C LYS A 113 14.75 8.33 24.31
N ILE A 114 14.10 9.28 23.65
CA ILE A 114 14.69 9.98 22.50
C ILE A 114 15.45 11.20 22.99
N PRO A 115 16.69 11.42 22.52
CA PRO A 115 17.51 12.52 22.98
C PRO A 115 17.10 13.85 22.34
N ASN A 116 16.83 13.87 21.02
CA ASN A 116 16.54 15.10 20.29
C ASN A 116 15.32 14.95 19.36
N PRO A 117 14.13 15.46 19.75
CA PRO A 117 12.97 15.47 18.87
C PRO A 117 13.26 16.29 17.60
N GLY A 118 12.83 15.78 16.45
CA GLY A 118 13.07 16.39 15.15
C GLY A 118 12.20 17.64 14.90
N PRO A 119 12.63 18.52 13.98
CA PRO A 119 11.94 19.79 13.72
C PRO A 119 10.55 19.62 13.08
N SER A 120 10.32 18.51 12.36
CA SER A 120 9.04 18.25 11.68
C SER A 120 8.10 17.32 12.47
N ASP A 121 8.65 16.41 13.28
CA ASP A 121 7.88 15.49 14.11
C ASP A 121 8.60 15.33 15.45
N PRO A 122 7.99 15.75 16.57
CA PRO A 122 8.60 15.65 17.89
C PRO A 122 8.80 14.21 18.36
N LYS A 123 8.22 13.22 17.67
CA LYS A 123 8.41 11.81 17.98
C LYS A 123 9.56 11.18 17.20
N ILE A 124 10.24 11.90 16.31
CA ILE A 124 11.27 11.32 15.44
C ILE A 124 12.56 12.10 15.61
N ASP A 125 13.65 11.41 15.95
CA ASP A 125 14.99 11.97 15.93
C ASP A 125 15.72 11.57 14.64
N PRO A 126 15.96 12.52 13.72
CA PRO A 126 16.56 12.23 12.42
C PRO A 126 18.05 11.89 12.47
N GLN A 127 18.73 12.08 13.61
CA GLN A 127 20.17 11.89 13.73
C GLN A 127 20.55 10.60 14.46
N ALA A 128 19.64 10.03 15.26
CA ALA A 128 19.92 8.86 16.08
C ALA A 128 19.28 7.56 15.56
N LEU A 129 19.82 6.43 16.03
CA LEU A 129 19.15 5.13 16.04
C LEU A 129 18.49 4.91 17.40
N CYS A 130 17.45 4.10 17.42
CA CYS A 130 16.95 3.58 18.68
C CYS A 130 16.68 2.08 18.60
N SER A 131 16.70 1.42 19.76
CA SER A 131 16.45 -0.02 19.87
C SER A 131 15.22 -0.32 20.73
N ILE A 132 14.55 -1.40 20.36
CA ILE A 132 13.43 -2.03 21.02
C ILE A 132 13.83 -3.46 21.38
N GLU A 133 13.71 -3.80 22.66
CA GLU A 133 13.98 -5.14 23.16
C GLU A 133 12.65 -5.85 23.42
N SER A 134 12.48 -7.05 22.87
CA SER A 134 11.35 -7.92 23.20
C SER A 134 11.47 -8.42 24.64
N SER A 135 10.33 -8.65 25.29
CA SER A 135 10.29 -9.30 26.61
C SER A 135 10.85 -10.73 26.62
N THR A 136 10.96 -11.36 25.44
CA THR A 136 11.52 -12.70 25.25
C THR A 136 12.90 -12.68 24.58
N ALA A 137 13.58 -11.53 24.61
CA ALA A 137 14.92 -11.39 24.07
C ALA A 137 15.94 -12.12 24.95
N THR A 138 16.83 -12.90 24.33
CA THR A 138 17.85 -13.69 25.05
C THR A 138 19.20 -12.99 25.11
N GLU A 139 19.55 -12.17 24.11
CA GLU A 139 20.85 -11.51 24.00
C GLU A 139 20.67 -10.06 23.50
N SER A 140 20.18 -9.21 24.39
CA SER A 140 19.81 -7.82 24.08
C SER A 140 20.96 -6.91 23.64
N HIS A 141 22.21 -7.33 23.88
CA HIS A 141 23.42 -6.56 23.54
C HIS A 141 23.89 -6.76 22.09
N LYS A 142 23.35 -7.74 21.35
CA LYS A 142 23.74 -8.02 19.96
C LYS A 142 23.02 -7.10 18.97
N THR A 143 23.53 -5.89 18.85
CA THR A 143 23.01 -4.79 18.03
C THR A 143 24.00 -4.38 16.93
N PRO A 144 23.55 -3.69 15.86
CA PRO A 144 24.46 -3.19 14.82
C PRO A 144 25.56 -2.30 15.39
N ASN A 145 26.72 -2.31 14.76
CA ASN A 145 27.85 -1.43 15.11
C ASN A 145 27.57 0.04 14.73
N GLU A 146 28.44 0.95 15.18
CA GLU A 146 28.34 2.39 14.87
C GLU A 146 28.34 2.72 13.37
N ASN A 147 29.03 1.93 12.55
CA ASN A 147 29.05 2.14 11.09
C ASN A 147 27.65 2.03 10.48
N PHE A 148 26.76 1.23 11.08
CA PHE A 148 25.38 1.13 10.64
C PHE A 148 24.68 2.49 10.62
N LEU A 149 24.88 3.33 11.66
CA LEU A 149 24.30 4.67 11.72
C LEU A 149 24.79 5.54 10.56
N LYS A 150 26.10 5.54 10.34
CA LYS A 150 26.74 6.32 9.27
C LYS A 150 26.18 5.91 7.90
N VAL A 151 26.12 4.61 7.60
CA VAL A 151 25.58 4.13 6.33
C VAL A 151 24.08 4.42 6.21
N ALA A 152 23.32 4.36 7.29
CA ALA A 152 21.90 4.70 7.29
C ALA A 152 21.66 6.19 6.98
N GLN A 153 22.45 7.09 7.54
CA GLN A 153 22.43 8.52 7.25
C GLN A 153 22.81 8.78 5.78
N GLU A 154 23.93 8.21 5.31
CA GLU A 154 24.35 8.33 3.91
C GLU A 154 23.30 7.80 2.92
N ASN A 155 22.62 6.71 3.26
CA ASN A 155 21.51 6.19 2.46
C ASN A 155 20.32 7.16 2.39
N LYS A 156 20.04 7.86 3.50
CA LYS A 156 18.97 8.87 3.57
C LYS A 156 19.32 10.09 2.72
N ASP A 157 20.56 10.55 2.76
CA ASP A 157 21.05 11.67 1.97
C ASP A 157 21.07 11.33 0.47
N ARG A 158 21.57 10.15 0.12
CA ARG A 158 21.61 9.67 -1.27
C ARG A 158 20.21 9.46 -1.85
N TYR A 159 19.25 9.06 -1.01
CA TYR A 159 17.89 8.77 -1.45
C TYR A 159 16.85 9.49 -0.56
N PRO A 160 16.50 10.76 -0.85
CA PRO A 160 15.64 11.57 0.01
C PRO A 160 14.28 10.95 0.35
N GLY A 161 13.70 10.17 -0.57
CA GLY A 161 12.46 9.43 -0.34
C GLY A 161 12.59 8.17 0.54
N LEU A 162 13.78 7.87 1.09
CA LEU A 162 14.01 6.68 1.92
C LEU A 162 13.28 6.86 3.25
N LYS A 163 12.56 5.81 3.62
CA LYS A 163 11.85 5.70 4.88
C LYS A 163 12.71 4.93 5.87
N TRP A 164 12.09 4.41 6.92
CA TRP A 164 12.73 3.65 7.98
C TRP A 164 13.69 2.60 7.45
N GLN A 165 14.91 2.61 7.99
CA GLN A 165 15.94 1.61 7.79
C GLN A 165 16.09 0.86 9.10
N TYR A 166 15.99 -0.46 9.09
CA TYR A 166 15.91 -1.23 10.32
C TYR A 166 16.68 -2.54 10.23
N PHE A 167 17.12 -2.98 11.39
CA PHE A 167 17.75 -4.26 11.65
C PHE A 167 16.90 -5.02 12.67
N GLY A 168 16.59 -6.27 12.36
CA GLY A 168 15.97 -7.20 13.30
C GLY A 168 16.94 -8.33 13.62
N SER A 169 17.23 -8.52 14.89
CA SER A 169 18.04 -9.62 15.39
C SER A 169 17.20 -10.88 15.59
N GLU A 170 17.81 -12.06 15.41
CA GLU A 170 17.23 -13.35 15.83
C GLU A 170 17.04 -13.44 17.35
N HIS A 171 17.78 -12.61 18.11
CA HIS A 171 17.70 -12.54 19.57
C HIS A 171 16.58 -11.63 20.09
N GLY A 172 15.69 -11.11 19.22
CA GLY A 172 14.54 -10.30 19.62
C GLY A 172 14.87 -8.83 19.91
N VAL A 173 15.96 -8.33 19.31
CA VAL A 173 16.34 -6.91 19.33
C VAL A 173 16.03 -6.27 17.99
N PHE A 174 15.32 -5.16 18.01
CA PHE A 174 14.98 -4.39 16.83
C PHE A 174 15.62 -3.01 16.92
N THR A 175 16.39 -2.62 15.91
CA THR A 175 17.06 -1.31 15.86
C THR A 175 16.66 -0.60 14.57
N HIS A 176 16.29 0.68 14.63
CA HIS A 176 15.87 1.42 13.44
C HIS A 176 16.30 2.88 13.42
N TYR A 177 16.45 3.39 12.20
CA TYR A 177 16.78 4.76 11.83
C TYR A 177 15.68 5.35 10.93
N PRO A 178 15.27 6.62 11.12
CA PRO A 178 15.60 7.48 12.28
C PRO A 178 15.11 6.88 13.59
N ALA A 179 15.45 7.45 14.74
CA ALA A 179 14.90 7.00 16.02
C ALA A 179 13.46 7.47 16.16
N SER A 180 12.56 6.62 16.67
CA SER A 180 11.14 6.97 16.88
C SER A 180 10.66 6.72 18.30
N TYR A 181 10.00 7.69 18.88
CA TYR A 181 9.59 7.68 20.27
C TYR A 181 8.46 6.67 20.47
N ILE A 182 8.61 5.81 21.47
CA ILE A 182 7.56 4.91 21.94
C ILE A 182 7.21 5.26 23.39
N SER A 183 5.92 5.21 23.73
CA SER A 183 5.45 5.61 25.07
C SER A 183 5.92 4.68 26.19
N SER A 184 6.16 3.39 25.90
CA SER A 184 6.60 2.39 26.88
C SER A 184 7.90 1.72 26.44
N CYS A 185 8.85 1.60 27.37
CA CYS A 185 10.06 0.79 27.18
C CYS A 185 9.76 -0.72 27.28
N ASN A 186 8.69 -1.11 27.98
CA ASN A 186 8.24 -2.48 28.07
C ASN A 186 7.16 -2.70 27.00
N THR A 187 7.58 -3.30 25.90
CA THR A 187 6.76 -3.45 24.70
C THR A 187 6.55 -4.92 24.40
N THR A 188 5.36 -5.24 23.89
CA THR A 188 5.07 -6.56 23.31
C THR A 188 5.60 -6.69 21.89
N TYR A 189 6.28 -5.66 21.39
CA TYR A 189 6.88 -5.67 20.07
C TYR A 189 8.05 -6.66 20.02
N ASP A 190 7.90 -7.65 19.16
CA ASP A 190 8.98 -8.56 18.77
C ASP A 190 9.10 -8.52 17.25
N ASN A 191 10.32 -8.30 16.74
CA ASN A 191 10.57 -8.29 15.29
C ASN A 191 10.38 -9.67 14.66
N ARG A 192 10.60 -10.76 15.40
CA ARG A 192 10.63 -12.13 14.87
C ARG A 192 9.26 -12.61 14.40
N PHE A 193 8.19 -12.07 14.99
CA PHE A 193 6.81 -12.36 14.58
C PHE A 193 6.30 -11.41 13.47
N ARG A 194 7.11 -10.44 13.02
CA ARG A 194 6.66 -9.48 12.00
C ARG A 194 6.72 -10.10 10.61
N PRO A 195 5.70 -9.88 9.75
CA PRO A 195 5.68 -10.46 8.41
C PRO A 195 6.93 -10.17 7.59
N TRP A 196 7.48 -8.95 7.68
CA TRP A 196 8.70 -8.57 6.97
C TRP A 196 9.92 -9.39 7.40
N TYR A 197 10.02 -9.74 8.68
CA TYR A 197 11.12 -10.54 9.22
C TYR A 197 10.93 -12.01 8.83
N VAL A 198 9.72 -12.55 9.04
CA VAL A 198 9.39 -13.94 8.70
C VAL A 198 9.63 -14.22 7.21
N GLN A 199 9.23 -13.30 6.32
CA GLN A 199 9.45 -13.42 4.88
C GLN A 199 10.93 -13.32 4.50
N ALA A 200 11.73 -12.53 5.22
CA ALA A 200 13.16 -12.42 4.98
C ALA A 200 13.93 -13.66 5.48
N SER A 201 13.58 -14.16 6.66
CA SER A 201 14.20 -15.36 7.27
C SER A 201 13.76 -16.66 6.60
N THR A 202 12.54 -16.70 6.05
CA THR A 202 11.99 -17.85 5.33
C THR A 202 11.65 -17.44 3.90
N PRO A 203 12.63 -17.45 2.97
CA PRO A 203 12.46 -16.92 1.61
C PRO A 203 11.54 -17.78 0.73
N LYS A 204 11.25 -19.01 1.13
CA LYS A 204 10.36 -19.93 0.40
C LYS A 204 9.07 -20.14 1.19
N PRO A 205 7.88 -19.99 0.56
CA PRO A 205 6.62 -20.40 1.16
C PRO A 205 6.68 -21.86 1.63
N LYS A 206 6.06 -22.14 2.78
CA LYS A 206 5.95 -23.48 3.35
C LYS A 206 4.49 -23.83 3.51
N ASP A 207 4.11 -25.02 3.07
CA ASP A 207 2.81 -25.60 3.35
C ASP A 207 2.87 -26.35 4.68
N VAL A 208 2.03 -25.96 5.64
CA VAL A 208 2.04 -26.52 7.00
C VAL A 208 0.70 -27.17 7.28
N ILE A 209 0.72 -28.44 7.70
CA ILE A 209 -0.45 -29.15 8.22
C ILE A 209 -0.31 -29.22 9.74
N ILE A 210 -1.26 -28.60 10.45
CA ILE A 210 -1.30 -28.64 11.91
C ILE A 210 -2.28 -29.76 12.31
N ALA A 211 -1.73 -30.86 12.83
CA ALA A 211 -2.53 -31.94 13.42
C ALA A 211 -2.65 -31.69 14.94
N ILE A 212 -3.88 -31.61 15.44
CA ILE A 212 -4.17 -31.36 16.85
C ILE A 212 -4.67 -32.67 17.46
N ASP A 213 -3.95 -33.20 18.45
CA ASP A 213 -4.42 -34.36 19.22
C ASP A 213 -5.61 -33.98 20.10
N LYS A 214 -6.68 -34.78 20.03
CA LYS A 214 -7.90 -34.66 20.85
C LYS A 214 -8.18 -35.92 21.67
N SER A 215 -7.18 -36.80 21.83
CA SER A 215 -7.29 -38.00 22.64
C SER A 215 -7.67 -37.68 24.10
N GLY A 216 -8.23 -38.65 24.84
CA GLY A 216 -8.67 -38.45 26.23
C GLY A 216 -7.57 -37.94 27.18
N SER A 217 -6.29 -38.17 26.85
CA SER A 217 -5.15 -37.63 27.60
C SER A 217 -5.04 -36.10 27.55
N MET A 218 -5.56 -35.48 26.49
CA MET A 218 -5.56 -34.03 26.28
C MET A 218 -6.62 -33.30 27.11
N LEU A 219 -7.58 -34.04 27.69
CA LEU A 219 -8.56 -33.49 28.63
C LEU A 219 -7.97 -33.28 30.04
N THR A 220 -6.84 -33.91 30.34
CA THR A 220 -6.15 -33.74 31.64
C THR A 220 -5.33 -32.45 31.65
N ASN A 221 -5.25 -31.78 32.81
CA ASN A 221 -4.41 -30.60 33.04
C ASN A 221 -4.58 -29.45 32.03
N ASN A 222 -5.80 -29.27 31.49
CA ASN A 222 -6.12 -28.23 30.52
C ASN A 222 -5.19 -28.19 29.28
N ARG A 223 -4.63 -29.33 28.88
CA ARG A 223 -3.71 -29.40 27.74
C ARG A 223 -4.37 -28.97 26.43
N ILE A 224 -5.64 -29.32 26.25
CA ILE A 224 -6.43 -28.87 25.10
C ILE A 224 -6.64 -27.34 25.09
N GLY A 225 -6.77 -26.71 26.26
CA GLY A 225 -6.90 -25.25 26.37
C GLY A 225 -5.61 -24.47 26.11
N ALA A 226 -4.46 -25.14 26.05
CA ALA A 226 -3.19 -24.53 25.61
C ALA A 226 -2.96 -24.64 24.10
N ALA A 227 -3.74 -25.49 23.41
CA ALA A 227 -3.66 -25.70 21.97
C ALA A 227 -4.63 -24.79 21.18
N VAL A 228 -5.58 -24.16 21.87
CA VAL A 228 -6.60 -23.22 21.33
C VAL A 228 -6.29 -21.82 21.84
#